data_AF-A0A154ML70-F1
#
_entry.id   AF-A0A154ML70-F1
#
_cell.length_a   1.000
_cell.length_b   1.000
_cell.length_c   1.000
_cell.angle_alpha   90.00
_cell.angle_beta   90.00
_cell.angle_gamma   90.00
#
_symmetry.space_group_name_H-M   'P 1'
#
loop_
_entity.id
_entity.type
_entity.pdbx_description
1 polymer ?
#
loop_
_entity_poly.entity_id
_entity_poly.type
_entity_poly.pdbx_seq_one_letter_code
_entity_poly.pdbx_strand_id
1 'polypeptide(L)'
;MVDQGITFSLSWASDPFPLDLVPRVIAAVDWSKLERGVAQRVRALEAFLADVYGDRQILRDGVLPRRLITSCEHFQREAFGIDPRNGVRIHVSGVDLVRDEEGRTSRCT
;
A
#
# COMPACT_ATOMS: atom_id res chain seq x y z
N MET A 1 -20.43 17.86 -13.45
CA MET A 1 -19.68 16.68 -12.97
C MET A 1 -19.06 15.92 -14.14
N VAL A 2 -19.84 15.60 -15.20
CA VAL A 2 -19.30 15.13 -16.49
C VAL A 2 -18.36 16.17 -17.14
N ASP A 3 -18.69 17.47 -17.04
CA ASP A 3 -17.86 18.58 -17.53
C ASP A 3 -16.50 18.77 -16.80
N GLN A 4 -16.26 18.04 -15.71
CA GLN A 4 -14.98 18.07 -14.97
C GLN A 4 -14.10 16.85 -15.29
N GLY A 5 -14.52 15.99 -16.24
CA GLY A 5 -13.74 14.83 -16.69
C GLY A 5 -13.67 13.66 -15.71
N ILE A 6 -14.51 13.64 -14.66
CA ILE A 6 -14.56 12.54 -13.68
C ILE A 6 -15.61 11.52 -14.14
N THR A 7 -15.19 10.55 -14.94
CA THR A 7 -16.05 9.49 -15.48
C THR A 7 -15.39 8.12 -15.35
N PHE A 8 -16.20 7.06 -15.22
CA PHE A 8 -15.74 5.68 -15.45
C PHE A 8 -16.12 5.28 -16.88
N SER A 9 -15.20 4.64 -17.61
CA SER A 9 -15.52 3.99 -18.88
C SER A 9 -15.82 2.51 -18.64
N LEU A 10 -17.02 2.20 -18.16
CA LEU A 10 -17.54 0.83 -18.18
C LEU A 10 -18.36 0.63 -19.46
N SER A 11 -17.88 -0.25 -20.34
CA SER A 11 -18.61 -0.73 -21.53
C SER A 11 -19.21 0.37 -22.42
N TRP A 12 -18.38 1.00 -23.27
CA TRP A 12 -18.79 1.90 -24.37
C TRP A 12 -19.67 3.12 -24.00
N ALA A 13 -20.03 3.27 -22.73
CA ALA A 13 -20.74 4.40 -22.16
C ALA A 13 -19.87 5.05 -21.07
N SER A 14 -20.03 6.36 -20.93
CA SER A 14 -19.36 7.16 -19.91
C SER A 14 -20.36 7.51 -18.83
N ASP A 15 -20.45 6.67 -17.81
CA ASP A 15 -21.31 6.94 -16.65
C ASP A 15 -20.63 7.91 -15.68
N PRO A 16 -21.39 8.82 -15.04
CA PRO A 16 -20.85 9.74 -14.05
C PRO A 16 -20.37 8.97 -12.81
N PHE A 17 -19.18 9.29 -12.32
CA PHE A 17 -18.64 8.73 -11.09
C PHE A 17 -19.55 9.09 -9.90
N PRO A 18 -20.03 8.12 -9.09
CA PRO A 18 -20.81 8.41 -7.91
C PRO A 18 -19.91 9.07 -6.85
N LEU A 19 -19.92 10.40 -6.83
CA LEU A 19 -19.14 11.22 -5.91
C LEU A 19 -20.04 11.68 -4.76
N ASP A 20 -19.55 11.55 -3.52
CA ASP A 20 -20.15 12.25 -2.39
C ASP A 20 -19.82 13.74 -2.46
N LEU A 21 -20.85 14.59 -2.42
CA LEU A 21 -20.67 16.04 -2.45
C LEU A 21 -20.11 16.59 -1.14
N VAL A 22 -20.25 15.84 -0.04
CA VAL A 22 -19.77 16.25 1.28
C VAL A 22 -18.39 15.65 1.52
N PRO A 23 -17.32 16.48 1.61
CA PRO A 23 -15.99 15.96 1.86
C PRO A 23 -15.88 15.41 3.28
N ARG A 24 -15.14 14.30 3.43
CA ARG A 24 -14.75 13.80 4.74
C ARG A 24 -13.63 14.68 5.31
N VAL A 25 -13.97 15.52 6.28
CA VAL A 25 -13.01 16.38 6.96
C VAL A 25 -12.09 15.56 7.86
N ILE A 26 -10.78 15.76 7.74
CA ILE A 26 -9.75 15.15 8.58
C ILE A 26 -9.02 16.27 9.31
N ALA A 27 -8.93 16.18 10.64
CA ALA A 27 -8.20 17.17 11.44
C ALA A 27 -6.70 17.15 11.09
N ALA A 28 -6.05 18.31 11.11
CA ALA A 28 -4.64 18.43 10.74
C ALA A 28 -3.71 17.55 11.62
N VAL A 29 -4.02 17.43 12.91
CA VAL A 29 -3.29 16.57 13.84
C VAL A 29 -3.39 15.08 13.48
N ASP A 30 -4.58 14.64 13.06
CA ASP A 30 -4.81 13.27 12.61
C ASP A 30 -4.05 13.02 11.31
N TRP A 31 -4.18 13.94 10.36
CA TRP A 31 -3.49 13.84 9.07
C TRP A 31 -1.98 13.74 9.25
N SER A 32 -1.40 14.59 10.10
CA SER A 32 0.05 14.57 10.39
C SER A 32 0.50 13.23 10.99
N LYS A 33 -0.34 12.60 11.83
CA LYS A 33 -0.06 11.27 12.38
C LYS A 33 -0.17 10.18 11.30
N LEU A 34 -1.19 10.26 10.46
CA LEU A 34 -1.43 9.31 9.36
C LEU A 34 -0.31 9.34 8.33
N GLU A 35 0.06 10.53 7.86
CA GLU A 35 1.14 10.74 6.89
C GLU A 35 2.44 10.08 7.37
N ARG A 36 2.85 10.33 8.62
CA ARG A 36 4.05 9.69 9.20
C ARG A 36 3.94 8.18 9.27
N GLY A 37 2.79 7.66 9.70
CA GLY A 37 2.56 6.22 9.82
C GLY A 37 2.57 5.51 8.47
N VAL A 38 1.92 6.09 7.46
CA VAL A 38 1.89 5.59 6.09
C VAL A 38 3.31 5.58 5.50
N ALA A 39 4.06 6.68 5.63
CA ALA A 39 5.43 6.75 5.15
C ALA A 39 6.35 5.72 5.84
N GLN A 40 6.21 5.55 7.15
CA GLN A 40 6.96 4.53 7.90
C GLN A 40 6.63 3.11 7.42
N ARG A 41 5.36 2.81 7.19
CA ARG A 41 4.91 1.50 6.69
C ARG A 41 5.47 1.20 5.30
N VAL A 42 5.39 2.15 4.37
CA VAL A 42 5.90 1.95 3.00
C VAL A 42 7.40 1.69 3.03
N ARG A 43 8.18 2.41 3.84
CA ARG A 43 9.62 2.15 4.02
C ARG A 43 9.91 0.77 4.59
N ALA A 44 9.11 0.32 5.56
CA ALA A 44 9.25 -1.01 6.12
C ALA A 44 8.95 -2.11 5.09
N LEU A 45 7.91 -1.94 4.27
CA LEU A 45 7.57 -2.87 3.18
C LEU A 45 8.64 -2.89 2.10
N GLU A 46 9.19 -1.73 1.75
CA GLU A 46 10.30 -1.61 0.80
C GLU A 46 11.53 -2.39 1.28
N ALA A 47 11.95 -2.16 2.53
CA ALA A 47 13.08 -2.87 3.14
C ALA A 47 12.81 -4.37 3.24
N PHE A 48 11.57 -4.76 3.58
CA PHE A 48 11.16 -6.16 3.64
C PHE A 48 11.29 -6.85 2.28
N LEU A 49 10.81 -6.23 1.19
CA LEU A 49 10.93 -6.79 -0.15
C LEU A 49 12.39 -6.86 -0.61
N ALA A 50 13.19 -5.83 -0.31
CA ALA A 50 14.62 -5.83 -0.60
C ALA A 50 15.35 -6.98 0.10
N ASP A 51 15.04 -7.23 1.37
CA ASP A 51 15.64 -8.32 2.13
C ASP A 51 15.16 -9.70 1.64
N VAL A 52 13.86 -9.90 1.48
CA VAL A 52 13.28 -11.19 1.06
C VAL A 52 13.79 -11.64 -0.31
N TYR A 53 13.96 -10.71 -1.25
CA TYR A 53 14.51 -10.99 -2.59
C TYR A 53 16.05 -10.89 -2.64
N GLY A 54 16.71 -10.53 -1.55
CA GLY A 54 18.17 -10.43 -1.41
C GLY A 54 18.72 -11.37 -0.35
N ASP A 55 19.25 -10.81 0.74
CA ASP A 55 20.01 -11.58 1.74
C ASP A 55 19.14 -12.46 2.64
N ARG A 56 17.85 -12.14 2.77
CA ARG A 56 16.86 -12.84 3.62
C ARG A 56 17.27 -12.90 5.08
N GLN A 57 17.80 -11.79 5.61
CA GLN A 57 18.17 -11.63 7.00
C GLN A 57 16.95 -11.87 7.91
N ILE A 58 15.78 -11.33 7.57
CA ILE A 58 14.54 -11.51 8.34
C ILE A 58 14.12 -12.99 8.49
N LEU A 59 14.53 -13.84 7.54
CA LEU A 59 14.28 -15.29 7.58
C LEU A 59 15.39 -16.02 8.32
N ARG A 60 16.65 -15.61 8.17
CA ARG A 60 17.81 -16.17 8.88
C ARG A 60 17.72 -15.90 10.38
N ASP A 61 17.25 -14.72 10.75
CA ASP A 61 17.07 -14.28 12.13
C ASP A 61 15.81 -14.86 12.79
N GLY A 62 15.00 -15.61 12.03
CA GLY A 62 13.80 -16.28 12.54
C GLY A 62 12.63 -15.35 12.86
N VAL A 63 12.72 -14.06 12.50
CA VAL A 63 11.64 -13.08 12.68
C VAL A 63 10.40 -13.47 11.86
N LEU A 64 10.61 -13.99 10.65
CA LEU A 64 9.55 -14.57 9.83
C LEU A 64 9.86 -16.02 9.44
N PRO A 65 8.90 -16.95 9.61
CA PRO A 65 9.07 -18.33 9.13
C PRO A 65 9.22 -18.35 7.61
N ARG A 66 10.27 -19.01 7.12
CA ARG A 66 10.54 -19.14 5.68
C ARG A 66 9.34 -19.64 4.87
N ARG A 67 8.58 -20.60 5.44
CA ARG A 67 7.39 -21.17 4.79
C ARG A 67 6.39 -20.08 4.41
N LEU A 68 6.19 -19.07 5.26
CA LEU A 68 5.22 -17.99 5.05
C LEU A 68 5.52 -17.19 3.77
N ILE A 69 6.80 -17.03 3.43
CA ILE A 69 7.22 -16.40 2.18
C ILE A 69 7.12 -17.38 1.02
N THR A 70 7.74 -18.56 1.14
CA THR A 70 7.90 -19.47 0.00
C THR A 70 6.61 -20.16 -0.44
N SER A 71 5.57 -20.18 0.41
CA SER A 71 4.24 -20.68 0.06
C SER A 71 3.26 -19.59 -0.35
N CYS A 72 3.67 -18.32 -0.34
CA CYS A 72 2.82 -17.22 -0.78
C CYS A 72 2.67 -17.28 -2.30
N GLU A 73 1.42 -17.25 -2.80
CA GLU A 73 1.13 -17.25 -4.23
C GLU A 73 1.76 -16.05 -4.96
N HIS A 74 1.89 -14.91 -4.27
CA HIS A 74 2.45 -13.69 -4.84
C HIS A 74 3.96 -13.57 -4.69
N PHE A 75 4.63 -14.58 -4.12
CA PHE A 75 6.09 -14.60 -4.05
C PHE A 75 6.70 -15.06 -5.38
N GLN A 76 7.41 -14.16 -6.04
CA GLN A 76 7.99 -14.40 -7.38
C GLN A 76 9.44 -14.84 -7.25
N ARG A 77 9.71 -16.14 -7.37
CA ARG A 77 11.06 -16.71 -7.16
C ARG A 77 12.07 -16.15 -8.16
N GLU A 78 11.60 -15.79 -9.35
CA GLU A 78 12.33 -15.21 -10.47
C GLU A 78 12.85 -13.80 -10.15
N ALA A 79 12.21 -13.09 -9.21
CA ALA A 79 12.66 -11.77 -8.77
C ALA A 79 13.88 -11.83 -7.82
N PHE A 80 14.31 -13.03 -7.44
CA PHE A 80 15.45 -13.21 -6.55
C PHE A 80 16.76 -12.70 -7.16
N GLY A 81 17.49 -11.88 -6.42
CA GLY A 81 18.76 -11.29 -6.85
C GLY A 81 18.62 -10.16 -7.88
N ILE A 82 17.40 -9.82 -8.32
CA ILE A 82 17.16 -8.63 -9.13
C ILE A 82 17.26 -7.41 -8.22
N ASP A 83 18.26 -6.57 -8.48
CA ASP A 83 18.38 -5.25 -7.87
C ASP A 83 17.82 -4.18 -8.83
N PRO A 84 16.68 -3.55 -8.51
CA PRO A 84 16.11 -2.52 -9.37
C PRO A 84 17.01 -1.30 -9.45
N ARG A 85 16.98 -0.60 -10.59
CA ARG A 85 17.70 0.68 -10.72
C ARG A 85 17.19 1.66 -9.66
N ASN A 86 18.13 2.27 -8.94
CA ASN A 86 17.89 3.16 -7.79
C ASN A 86 17.41 2.46 -6.51
N GLY A 87 17.38 1.12 -6.45
CA GLY A 87 17.07 0.37 -5.24
C GLY A 87 15.63 0.51 -4.74
N VAL A 88 14.69 0.93 -5.60
CA VAL A 88 13.26 1.10 -5.27
C VAL A 88 12.44 -0.01 -5.91
N ARG A 89 11.66 -0.73 -5.10
CA ARG A 89 10.72 -1.79 -5.50
C ARG A 89 9.27 -1.29 -5.49
N ILE A 90 8.91 -0.46 -4.52
CA ILE A 90 7.58 0.13 -4.36
C ILE A 90 7.62 1.59 -4.80
N HIS A 91 7.45 1.81 -6.11
CA HIS A 91 7.40 3.17 -6.66
C HIS A 91 6.13 3.94 -6.26
N VAL A 92 5.00 3.23 -6.16
CA VAL A 92 3.70 3.78 -5.76
C VAL A 92 3.04 2.77 -4.83
N SER A 93 2.46 3.26 -3.74
CA SER A 93 1.70 2.45 -2.80
C SER A 93 0.38 3.14 -2.48
N GLY A 94 -0.73 2.42 -2.71
CA GLY A 94 -2.02 2.75 -2.14
C GLY A 94 -2.11 2.16 -0.73
N VAL A 95 -2.57 2.94 0.23
CA VAL A 95 -2.78 2.48 1.61
C VAL A 95 -4.21 2.79 2.02
N ASP A 96 -4.99 1.74 2.19
CA ASP A 96 -6.39 1.84 2.61
C ASP A 96 -6.49 1.91 4.13
N LEU A 97 -7.20 2.93 4.60
CA LEU A 97 -7.36 3.25 6.01
C LEU A 97 -8.85 3.31 6.36
N VAL A 98 -9.20 2.73 7.50
CA VAL A 98 -10.54 2.76 8.07
C VAL A 98 -10.50 3.52 9.38
N ARG A 99 -11.50 4.35 9.64
CA ARG A 99 -11.68 5.02 10.93
C ARG A 99 -12.83 4.36 11.67
N ASP A 100 -12.57 3.88 12.88
CA ASP A 100 -13.57 3.30 13.76
C ASP A 100 -14.49 4.36 14.38
N GLU A 101 -15.54 3.92 15.07
CA GLU A 101 -16.55 4.79 15.70
C GLU A 101 -15.97 5.67 16.82
N GLU A 102 -14.84 5.26 17.42
CA GLU A 102 -14.10 6.02 18.42
C GLU A 102 -13.12 7.03 17.79
N GLY A 103 -13.11 7.14 16.46
CA GLY A 103 -12.24 8.04 15.71
C GLY A 103 -10.81 7.53 15.51
N ARG A 104 -10.50 6.31 15.94
CA ARG A 104 -9.18 5.70 15.72
C ARG A 104 -9.08 5.21 14.29
N THR A 105 -8.02 5.61 13.63
CA THR A 105 -7.75 5.16 12.26
C THR A 105 -6.86 3.93 12.30
N SER A 106 -7.38 2.81 11.79
CA SER A 106 -6.74 1.51 11.68
C SER A 106 -6.64 1.09 10.21
N ARG A 107 -5.89 0.02 9.95
CA ARG A 107 -5.74 -0.56 8.60
C ARG A 107 -7.03 -1.28 8.21
N CYS A 108 -7.48 -1.12 6.96
CA CYS A 108 -8.41 -2.06 6.34
C CYS A 108 -7.65 -3.36 6.03
N THR A 109 -8.14 -4.51 6.53
CA THR A 109 -7.45 -5.81 6.42
C THR A 109 -7.09 -6.15 4.99
#